data_AF-A0AA35U5B9-F1
#
_entry.id   AF-A0AA35U5B9-F1
#
_cell.length_a   1.000
_cell.length_b   1.000
_cell.length_c   1.000
_cell.angle_alpha   90.00
_cell.angle_beta   90.00
_cell.angle_gamma   90.00
#
_symmetry.space_group_name_H-M   'P 1'
#
loop_
_entity.id
_entity.type
_entity.pdbx_description
1 polymer ?
#
loop_
_entity_poly.entity_id
_entity_poly.type
_entity_poly.pdbx_seq_one_letter_code
_entity_poly.pdbx_strand_id
1 'polypeptide(L)'
;MCTHTSSSSEADNNWHPTDREFFEFFTSEKAYVVQHWRGRDDFFFCHWIAESEDDIFELLDKTGVSNTIVTMANEMHRFITTYDIKDEKIIMPDEM
;
A
#
# COMPACT_ATOMS: atom_id res chain seq x y z
N MET A 1 5.28 1.19 3.55
CA MET A 1 3.83 1.46 3.76
C MET A 1 3.44 2.67 2.95
N CYS A 2 2.28 2.63 2.32
CA CYS A 2 1.76 3.75 1.54
C CYS A 2 0.43 4.22 2.10
N THR A 3 0.27 5.53 2.18
CA THR A 3 -1.02 6.20 2.35
C THR A 3 -1.47 6.67 0.96
N HIS A 4 -2.67 6.27 0.56
CA HIS A 4 -3.28 6.67 -0.70
C HIS A 4 -4.50 7.54 -0.40
N THR A 5 -4.58 8.73 -0.98
CA THR A 5 -5.71 9.64 -0.85
C THR A 5 -6.38 9.82 -2.21
N SER A 6 -7.67 9.52 -2.29
CA SER A 6 -8.49 9.71 -3.49
C SER A 6 -8.72 11.21 -3.74
N SER A 7 -8.48 11.67 -4.97
CA SER A 7 -8.55 13.09 -5.33
C SER A 7 -9.98 13.62 -5.55
N SER A 8 -11.01 12.76 -5.53
CA SER A 8 -12.40 13.19 -5.72
C SER A 8 -13.38 12.49 -4.78
N SER A 9 -14.36 13.27 -4.30
CA SER A 9 -15.59 12.79 -3.65
C SER A 9 -16.53 12.04 -4.63
N GLU A 10 -16.14 11.94 -5.89
CA GLU A 10 -16.88 11.34 -7.01
C GLU A 10 -16.02 10.32 -7.77
N ALA A 11 -15.08 9.66 -7.11
CA ALA A 11 -14.50 8.43 -7.65
C ALA A 11 -15.56 7.33 -7.54
N ASP A 12 -16.58 7.41 -8.41
CA ASP A 12 -17.56 6.36 -8.67
C ASP A 12 -16.83 5.20 -9.36
N ASN A 13 -16.01 4.52 -8.57
CA ASN A 13 -15.26 3.38 -9.02
C ASN A 13 -16.20 2.20 -8.84
N ASN A 14 -16.95 1.88 -9.89
CA ASN A 14 -17.69 0.62 -10.09
C ASN A 14 -16.74 -0.63 -10.10
N TRP A 15 -15.56 -0.48 -9.50
CA TRP A 15 -14.51 -1.44 -9.31
C TRP A 15 -14.62 -1.96 -7.88
N HIS A 16 -15.27 -3.11 -7.75
CA HIS A 16 -15.42 -3.86 -6.51
C HIS A 16 -14.73 -5.22 -6.68
N PRO A 17 -13.38 -5.25 -6.75
CA PRO A 17 -12.66 -6.49 -6.91
C PRO A 17 -12.84 -7.38 -5.69
N THR A 18 -12.75 -8.69 -5.89
CA THR A 18 -12.42 -9.62 -4.80
C THR A 18 -11.04 -9.30 -4.22
N ASP A 19 -10.76 -9.82 -3.02
CA ASP A 19 -9.43 -9.71 -2.42
C ASP A 19 -8.33 -10.24 -3.34
N ARG A 20 -8.55 -11.41 -3.97
CA ARG A 20 -7.65 -12.00 -4.97
C ARG A 20 -7.40 -11.06 -6.13
N GLU A 21 -8.45 -10.54 -6.77
CA GLU A 21 -8.32 -9.65 -7.92
C GLU A 21 -7.59 -8.36 -7.56
N PHE A 22 -7.82 -7.82 -6.36
CA PHE A 22 -7.10 -6.63 -5.88
C PHE A 22 -5.59 -6.88 -5.77
N PHE A 23 -5.19 -7.98 -5.12
CA PHE A 23 -3.77 -8.30 -4.95
C PHE A 23 -3.09 -8.68 -6.26
N GLU A 24 -3.78 -9.43 -7.14
CA GLU A 24 -3.27 -9.77 -8.48
C GLU A 24 -3.12 -8.53 -9.37
N PHE A 25 -4.05 -7.58 -9.28
CA PHE A 25 -3.99 -6.32 -10.02
C PHE A 25 -2.82 -5.43 -9.59
N PHE A 26 -2.52 -5.38 -8.30
CA PHE A 26 -1.38 -4.65 -7.74
C PHE A 26 -0.18 -5.56 -7.47
N THR A 27 0.22 -6.34 -8.48
CA THR A 27 1.41 -7.18 -8.45
C THR A 27 2.26 -6.97 -9.70
N SER A 28 3.56 -6.81 -9.49
CA SER A 28 4.60 -6.85 -10.52
C SER A 28 5.82 -7.62 -9.98
N GLU A 29 6.86 -7.76 -10.80
CA GLU A 29 8.12 -8.38 -10.36
C GLU A 29 8.81 -7.59 -9.24
N LYS A 30 8.67 -6.26 -9.24
CA LYS A 30 9.41 -5.36 -8.35
C LYS A 30 8.62 -4.73 -7.22
N ALA A 31 7.29 -4.73 -7.32
CA ALA A 31 6.40 -4.12 -6.33
C ALA A 31 5.07 -4.89 -6.27
N TYR A 32 4.59 -5.17 -5.06
CA TYR A 32 3.28 -5.79 -4.84
C TYR A 32 2.67 -5.43 -3.48
N VAL A 33 1.33 -5.45 -3.41
CA VAL A 33 0.59 -5.21 -2.16
C VAL A 33 0.40 -6.51 -1.39
N VAL A 34 0.63 -6.47 -0.08
CA VAL A 34 0.42 -7.62 0.82
C VAL A 34 -0.71 -7.39 1.82
N GLN A 35 -1.07 -6.14 2.10
CA GLN A 35 -2.17 -5.81 3.02
C GLN A 35 -2.84 -4.50 2.60
N HIS A 36 -4.15 -4.41 2.83
CA HIS A 36 -4.99 -3.26 2.48
C HIS A 36 -5.92 -2.92 3.66
N TRP A 37 -6.02 -1.63 4.00
CA TRP A 37 -6.94 -1.12 5.01
C TRP A 37 -7.63 0.15 4.50
N ARG A 38 -8.95 0.11 4.42
CA ARG A 38 -9.77 1.23 3.96
C ARG A 38 -10.99 1.42 4.85
N GLY A 39 -11.24 2.66 5.23
CA GLY A 39 -12.45 3.10 5.92
C GLY A 39 -13.47 3.67 4.95
N ARG A 40 -14.33 4.57 5.45
CA ARG A 40 -15.27 5.36 4.62
C ARG A 40 -14.69 6.70 4.17
N ASP A 41 -13.55 7.09 4.72
CA ASP A 41 -12.87 8.32 4.37
C ASP A 41 -12.21 8.23 2.99
N ASP A 42 -11.68 9.36 2.53
CA ASP A 42 -11.04 9.53 1.22
C ASP A 42 -9.61 8.97 1.15
N PHE A 43 -9.11 8.33 2.21
CA PHE A 43 -7.79 7.72 2.25
C PHE A 43 -7.82 6.25 2.69
N PHE A 44 -6.77 5.52 2.30
CA PHE A 44 -6.55 4.14 2.67
C PHE A 44 -5.05 3.82 2.78
N PHE A 45 -4.73 2.72 3.45
CA PHE A 45 -3.36 2.27 3.67
C PHE A 45 -3.12 0.96 2.94
N CYS A 46 -1.94 0.85 2.33
CA CYS A 46 -1.46 -0.39 1.75
C CYS A 46 -0.06 -0.70 2.29
N HIS A 47 0.16 -1.97 2.66
CA HIS A 47 1.50 -2.50 2.86
C HIS A 47 2.03 -3.00 1.52
N TRP A 48 3.07 -2.34 1.04
CA TRP A 48 3.79 -2.68 -0.17
C TRP A 48 5.13 -3.32 0.16
N ILE A 49 5.48 -4.36 -0.58
CA ILE A 49 6.86 -4.84 -0.70
C ILE A 49 7.36 -4.37 -2.07
N ALA A 50 8.48 -3.65 -2.08
CA ALA A 50 9.07 -3.13 -3.31
C ALA A 50 10.59 -2.97 -3.20
N GLU A 51 11.29 -2.95 -4.34
CA GLU A 51 12.73 -2.62 -4.40
C GLU A 51 13.00 -1.14 -4.10
N SER A 52 12.09 -0.25 -4.51
CA SER A 52 12.12 1.18 -4.23
C SER A 52 10.72 1.80 -4.20
N GLU A 53 10.62 3.04 -3.72
CA GLU A 53 9.39 3.84 -3.81
C GLU A 53 8.97 4.10 -5.28
N ASP A 54 9.94 4.28 -6.18
CA ASP A 54 9.68 4.50 -7.61
C ASP A 54 8.99 3.29 -8.27
N ASP A 55 9.34 2.06 -7.88
CA ASP A 55 8.69 0.86 -8.42
C ASP A 55 7.20 0.77 -8.04
N ILE A 56 6.82 1.33 -6.88
CA ILE A 56 5.41 1.45 -6.47
C ILE A 56 4.71 2.45 -7.40
N PHE A 57 5.30 3.63 -7.60
CA PHE A 57 4.71 4.66 -8.47
C PHE A 57 4.58 4.19 -9.92
N GLU A 58 5.59 3.52 -10.47
CA GLU A 58 5.53 2.96 -11.82
C GLU A 58 4.37 1.97 -11.99
N LEU A 59 4.11 1.13 -10.99
CA LEU A 59 2.99 0.18 -11.02
C LEU A 59 1.64 0.89 -10.92
N LEU A 60 1.52 1.91 -10.06
CA LEU A 60 0.32 2.73 -9.95
C LEU A 60 0.03 3.51 -11.25
N ASP A 61 1.07 3.98 -11.94
CA ASP A 61 0.97 4.61 -13.26
C ASP A 61 0.50 3.62 -14.32
N LYS A 62 1.12 2.42 -14.39
CA LYS A 62 0.76 1.37 -15.37
C LYS A 62 -0.68 0.89 -15.21
N THR A 63 -1.19 0.87 -13.98
CA THR A 63 -2.58 0.48 -13.67
C THR A 63 -3.58 1.63 -13.88
N GLY A 64 -3.10 2.85 -14.15
CA GLY A 64 -3.92 4.04 -14.41
C GLY A 64 -4.53 4.69 -13.17
N VAL A 65 -4.20 4.19 -11.97
CA VAL A 65 -4.76 4.69 -10.70
C VAL A 65 -4.05 5.94 -10.20
N SER A 66 -2.84 6.25 -10.66
CA SER A 66 -2.12 7.47 -10.28
C SER A 66 -2.86 8.77 -10.64
N ASN A 67 -3.78 8.72 -11.61
CA ASN A 67 -4.64 9.86 -11.96
C ASN A 67 -5.75 10.11 -10.92
N THR A 68 -6.07 9.13 -10.08
CA THR A 68 -7.18 9.17 -9.12
C THR A 68 -6.72 9.17 -7.67
N ILE A 69 -5.49 8.73 -7.39
CA ILE A 69 -4.94 8.70 -6.03
C ILE A 69 -3.62 9.46 -5.95
N VAL A 70 -3.47 10.23 -4.87
CA VAL A 70 -2.18 10.75 -4.42
C VAL A 70 -1.59 9.73 -3.45
N THR A 71 -0.33 9.36 -3.67
CA THR A 71 0.33 8.32 -2.87
C THR A 71 1.53 8.92 -2.13
N MET A 72 1.62 8.64 -0.84
CA MET A 72 2.79 8.92 0.00
C MET A 72 3.38 7.59 0.47
N ALA A 73 4.52 7.19 -0.08
CA ALA A 73 5.23 6.00 0.37
C ALA A 73 6.19 6.38 1.51
N ASN A 74 6.31 5.48 2.48
CA ASN A 74 7.28 5.57 3.57
C ASN A 74 7.85 4.17 3.82
N GLU A 75 9.16 4.05 3.85
CA GLU A 75 9.82 2.80 4.23
C GLU A 75 9.53 2.47 5.69
N MET A 76 9.15 1.22 5.97
CA MET A 76 8.90 0.77 7.33
C MET A 76 9.89 -0.33 7.69
N HIS A 77 10.81 -0.03 8.61
CA HIS A 77 11.82 -0.99 9.03
C HIS A 77 11.33 -1.99 10.09
N ARG A 78 10.12 -1.81 10.63
CA ARG A 78 9.58 -2.69 11.67
C ARG A 78 8.10 -2.97 11.46
N PHE A 79 7.75 -4.26 11.50
CA PHE A 79 6.38 -4.78 11.54
C PHE A 79 6.19 -5.67 12.76
N ILE A 80 5.09 -5.48 13.50
CA ILE A 80 4.68 -6.30 14.64
C ILE A 80 3.19 -6.63 14.50
N THR A 81 2.79 -7.83 14.95
CA THR A 81 1.40 -8.28 14.83
C THR A 81 1.01 -9.22 15.96
N THR A 82 -0.26 -9.16 16.37
CA THR A 82 -0.81 -10.09 17.37
C THR A 82 -0.94 -11.52 16.86
N TYR A 83 -0.84 -11.73 15.53
CA TYR A 83 -0.82 -13.06 14.93
C TYR A 83 0.54 -13.78 15.09
N ASP A 84 1.59 -13.07 15.49
CA ASP A 84 2.96 -13.59 15.63
C ASP A 84 3.71 -12.83 16.74
N ILE A 85 3.36 -13.12 17.99
CA ILE A 85 3.99 -12.50 19.17
C ILE A 85 5.34 -13.19 19.43
N LYS A 86 6.42 -12.40 19.41
CA LYS A 86 7.80 -12.88 19.58
C LYS A 86 8.45 -12.56 20.94
N ASP A 87 7.78 -11.80 21.79
CA ASP A 87 8.30 -11.34 23.10
C ASP A 87 9.67 -10.61 23.03
N GLU A 88 9.97 -9.97 21.90
CA GLU A 88 11.18 -9.18 21.68
C GLU A 88 10.95 -7.68 21.97
N LYS A 89 12.01 -6.97 22.36
CA LYS A 89 11.94 -5.51 22.54
C LYS A 89 11.69 -4.81 21.20
N ILE A 90 10.84 -3.78 21.22
CA ILE A 90 10.59 -2.92 20.07
C ILE A 90 11.71 -1.86 20.03
N ILE A 91 12.71 -2.08 19.17
CA ILE A 91 13.85 -1.18 18.94
C ILE A 91 13.76 -0.70 17.49
N MET A 92 13.86 0.60 17.26
CA MET A 92 13.96 1.17 15.90
C MET A 92 15.42 1.09 15.44
N PRO A 93 15.69 0.81 14.16
CA PRO A 93 17.04 0.91 13.65
C PRO A 93 17.54 2.35 13.75
N ASP A 94 18.82 2.51 14.11
CA ASP A 94 19.50 3.80 14.03
C ASP A 94 19.56 4.25 12.55
N GLU A 95 19.42 5.55 12.28
CA GLU A 95 19.60 6.09 10.92
C GLU A 95 20.97 5.63 10.38
N MET A 96 20.96 4.86 9.28
CA MET A 96 22.16 4.40 8.58
C MET A 96 22.79 5.52 7.74
#